data_AF-A0A497FKN9-F1
#
_entry.id   AF-A0A497FKN9-F1
#
_cell.length_a   1.000
_cell.length_b   1.000
_cell.length_c   1.000
_cell.angle_alpha   90.00
_cell.angle_beta   90.00
_cell.angle_gamma   90.00
#
_symmetry.space_group_name_H-M   'P 1'
#
loop_
_entity.id
_entity.type
_entity.pdbx_description
1 polymer ?
#
loop_
_entity_poly.entity_id
_entity_poly.type
_entity_poly.pdbx_seq_one_letter_code
_entity_poly.pdbx_strand_id
1 'polypeptide(L)'
;MKEVGFSPFGGINLDVKAIGGISTQSVPKKLKEAVADKPLAPPEPPRDGWEIIDIVEQKFAVAEEITETSKGKFKVRVVAEATMAARNMKYKTRANEPLYWVSWVWKISWKPAKE
;
A
#
# COMPACT_ATOMS: atom_id res chain seq x y z
N MET A 1 -8.02 -13.05 5.19
CA MET A 1 -6.99 -13.86 5.87
C MET A 1 -7.52 -15.26 6.06
N LYS A 2 -6.66 -16.30 6.00
CA LYS A 2 -7.06 -17.70 6.15
C LYS A 2 -5.97 -18.50 6.87
N GLU A 3 -6.35 -19.42 7.76
CA GLU A 3 -5.42 -20.42 8.30
C GLU A 3 -5.10 -21.47 7.22
N VAL A 4 -3.80 -21.70 6.97
CA VAL A 4 -3.32 -22.55 5.87
C VAL A 4 -2.42 -23.70 6.31
N GLY A 5 -2.12 -23.82 7.61
CA GLY A 5 -1.35 -24.94 8.12
C GLY A 5 -0.62 -24.63 9.43
N PHE A 6 0.54 -25.24 9.60
CA PHE A 6 1.37 -25.13 10.80
C PHE A 6 2.54 -24.15 10.62
N SER A 7 2.84 -23.38 11.66
CA SER A 7 4.11 -22.68 11.83
C SER A 7 4.54 -22.76 13.31
N PRO A 8 5.82 -22.53 13.65
CA PRO A 8 6.27 -22.53 15.04
C PRO A 8 5.75 -21.33 15.85
N PHE A 9 5.02 -20.39 15.23
CA PHE A 9 4.51 -19.17 15.86
C PHE A 9 3.10 -19.37 16.42
N GLY A 10 2.98 -20.30 17.38
CA GLY A 10 1.69 -20.66 18.00
C GLY A 10 0.96 -21.82 17.34
N GLY A 11 1.63 -22.59 16.47
CA GLY A 11 1.08 -23.81 15.88
C GLY A 11 0.14 -23.59 14.69
N ILE A 12 0.05 -22.36 14.19
CA ILE A 12 -0.76 -21.98 13.03
C ILE A 12 0.07 -21.21 12.00
N ASN A 13 -0.33 -21.27 10.74
CA ASN A 13 0.19 -20.45 9.66
C ASN A 13 -0.98 -19.71 9.00
N LEU A 14 -0.81 -18.41 8.74
CA LEU A 14 -1.86 -17.55 8.21
C LEU A 14 -1.46 -17.02 6.83
N ASP A 15 -2.32 -17.24 5.83
CA ASP A 15 -2.26 -16.55 4.56
C ASP A 15 -3.01 -15.21 4.65
N VAL A 16 -2.26 -14.12 4.45
CA VAL A 16 -2.75 -12.75 4.58
C VAL A 16 -2.54 -12.02 3.26
N LYS A 17 -3.64 -11.83 2.53
CA LYS A 17 -3.67 -11.01 1.32
C LYS A 17 -3.90 -9.55 1.68
N ALA A 18 -2.84 -8.74 1.66
CA ALA A 18 -2.91 -7.29 1.82
C ALA A 18 -2.93 -6.57 0.46
N ILE A 19 -3.66 -5.47 0.38
CA ILE A 19 -3.76 -4.62 -0.82
C ILE A 19 -3.59 -3.17 -0.37
N GLY A 20 -2.84 -2.39 -1.14
CA GLY A 20 -2.57 -0.98 -0.88
C GLY A 20 -2.92 -0.12 -2.08
N GLY A 21 -3.59 1.00 -1.81
CA GLY A 21 -3.75 2.11 -2.75
C GLY A 21 -3.07 3.35 -2.19
N ILE A 22 -2.90 4.36 -3.04
CA ILE A 22 -2.45 5.68 -2.62
C ILE A 22 -3.42 6.74 -3.11
N SER A 23 -3.54 7.80 -2.32
CA SER A 23 -4.12 9.05 -2.73
C SER A 23 -3.23 10.19 -2.24
N THR A 24 -3.20 11.25 -3.02
CA THR A 24 -2.53 12.50 -2.69
C THR A 24 -3.35 13.25 -1.65
N GLN A 25 -2.73 13.63 -0.55
CA GLN A 25 -3.34 14.57 0.42
C GLN A 25 -3.16 16.01 -0.04
N SER A 26 -1.98 16.34 -0.56
CA SER A 26 -1.66 17.63 -1.16
C SER A 26 -0.66 17.45 -2.29
N VAL A 27 -0.79 18.29 -3.32
CA VAL A 27 0.16 18.35 -4.43
C VAL A 27 0.52 19.82 -4.66
N PRO A 28 1.81 20.16 -4.76
CA PRO A 28 2.26 21.51 -5.08
C PRO A 28 1.56 22.08 -6.31
N LYS A 29 1.11 23.34 -6.23
CA LYS A 29 0.34 24.01 -7.30
C LYS A 29 1.03 23.94 -8.66
N LYS A 30 2.34 24.17 -8.69
CA LYS A 30 3.16 24.09 -9.91
C LYS A 30 3.05 22.73 -10.60
N LEU A 31 2.97 21.63 -9.84
CA LEU A 31 2.82 20.29 -10.42
C LEU A 31 1.41 20.05 -10.94
N LYS A 32 0.38 20.58 -10.27
CA LYS A 32 -1.01 20.54 -10.76
C LYS A 32 -1.15 21.31 -12.08
N GLU A 33 -0.61 22.52 -12.13
CA GLU A 33 -0.61 23.37 -13.32
C GLU A 33 0.14 22.71 -14.49
N ALA A 34 1.28 22.06 -14.21
CA ALA A 34 2.09 21.37 -15.23
C ALA A 34 1.38 20.19 -15.90
N VAL A 35 0.36 19.60 -15.27
CA VAL A 35 -0.42 18.49 -15.83
C VAL A 35 -1.84 18.88 -16.25
N ALA A 36 -2.23 20.15 -16.11
CA ALA A 36 -3.62 20.58 -16.29
C ALA A 36 -4.16 20.30 -17.71
N ASP A 37 -3.31 20.45 -18.72
CA ASP A 37 -3.58 20.22 -20.15
C ASP A 37 -3.31 18.78 -20.61
N LYS A 38 -2.81 17.91 -19.72
CA LYS A 38 -2.42 16.54 -20.05
C LYS A 38 -3.65 15.63 -20.15
N PRO A 39 -3.59 14.53 -20.94
CA PRO A 39 -4.67 13.57 -21.03
C PRO A 39 -4.95 12.90 -19.68
N LEU A 40 -6.21 12.48 -19.49
CA LEU A 40 -6.58 11.64 -18.37
C LEU A 40 -5.85 10.30 -18.47
N ALA A 41 -5.40 9.79 -17.32
CA ALA A 41 -4.76 8.48 -17.26
C ALA A 41 -5.72 7.36 -17.73
N PRO A 42 -5.21 6.38 -18.50
CA PRO A 42 -5.95 5.15 -18.80
C PRO A 42 -6.18 4.30 -17.53
N PRO A 43 -7.05 3.28 -17.60
CA PRO A 43 -7.29 2.37 -16.46
C PRO A 43 -6.04 1.59 -16.03
N GLU A 44 -5.23 1.17 -17.00
CA GLU A 44 -3.94 0.54 -16.76
C GLU A 44 -2.83 1.60 -16.62
N PRO A 45 -1.75 1.32 -15.89
CA PRO A 45 -0.62 2.25 -15.79
C PRO A 45 -0.06 2.61 -17.18
N PRO A 46 0.16 3.91 -17.48
CA PRO A 46 0.87 4.31 -18.69
C PRO A 46 2.23 3.61 -18.83
N ARG A 47 2.67 3.36 -20.06
CA ARG A 47 3.98 2.73 -20.31
C ARG A 47 5.14 3.73 -20.38
N ASP A 48 4.86 5.03 -20.37
CA ASP A 48 5.83 6.10 -20.49
C ASP A 48 5.60 7.23 -19.47
N GLY A 49 6.56 8.14 -19.33
CA GLY A 49 6.42 9.35 -18.51
C GLY A 49 6.67 9.20 -17.02
N TRP A 50 7.11 8.02 -16.57
CA TRP A 50 7.45 7.75 -15.18
C TRP A 50 8.84 8.28 -14.82
N GLU A 51 8.91 8.97 -13.69
CA GLU A 51 10.12 9.43 -13.02
C GLU A 51 10.18 8.78 -11.63
N ILE A 52 11.30 8.14 -11.29
CA ILE A 52 11.53 7.65 -9.92
C ILE A 52 11.70 8.88 -9.02
N ILE A 53 11.05 8.86 -7.86
CA ILE A 53 11.14 9.91 -6.85
C ILE A 53 11.48 9.30 -5.50
N ASP A 54 12.12 10.10 -4.64
CA ASP A 54 12.49 9.65 -3.30
C ASP A 54 11.32 9.74 -2.33
N ILE A 55 11.27 8.76 -1.42
CA ILE A 55 10.42 8.81 -0.23
C ILE A 55 11.22 9.51 0.86
N VAL A 56 10.94 10.80 1.09
CA VAL A 56 11.66 11.62 2.06
C VAL A 56 11.29 11.24 3.50
N GLU A 57 10.02 10.93 3.74
CA GLU A 57 9.50 10.50 5.03
C GLU A 57 8.31 9.55 4.85
N GLN A 58 8.07 8.69 5.84
CA GLN A 58 6.85 7.89 5.87
C GLN A 58 6.38 7.62 7.29
N LYS A 59 5.05 7.60 7.45
CA LYS A 59 4.38 7.00 8.59
C LYS A 59 3.73 5.71 8.12
N PHE A 60 4.13 4.58 8.68
CA PHE A 60 3.60 3.29 8.26
C PHE A 60 2.10 3.17 8.54
N ALA A 61 1.35 2.65 7.57
CA ALA A 61 -0.01 2.20 7.80
C ALA A 61 0.03 0.87 8.54
N VAL A 62 -0.67 0.78 9.66
CA VAL A 62 -0.72 -0.42 10.50
C VAL A 62 -2.17 -0.84 10.64
N ALA A 63 -2.47 -2.08 10.26
CA ALA A 63 -3.74 -2.73 10.51
C ALA A 63 -3.55 -3.86 11.52
N GLU A 64 -4.45 -3.94 12.49
CA GLU A 64 -4.49 -5.02 13.47
C GLU A 64 -5.88 -5.63 13.52
N GLU A 65 -5.97 -6.95 13.50
CA GLU A 65 -7.24 -7.69 13.51
C GLU A 65 -7.11 -8.92 14.41
N ILE A 66 -8.20 -9.29 15.09
CA ILE A 66 -8.30 -10.54 15.83
C ILE A 66 -9.00 -11.56 14.94
N THR A 67 -8.39 -12.72 14.76
CA THR A 67 -8.98 -13.85 14.04
C THR A 67 -9.12 -15.07 14.93
N GLU A 68 -10.20 -15.81 14.72
CA GLU A 68 -10.37 -17.14 15.30
C GLU A 68 -9.63 -18.17 14.45
N THR A 69 -8.99 -19.13 15.10
CA THR A 69 -8.14 -20.16 14.48
C THR A 69 -8.37 -21.50 15.19
N SER A 70 -7.83 -22.59 14.64
CA SER A 70 -7.87 -23.91 15.27
C SER A 70 -7.15 -23.98 16.63
N LYS A 71 -6.29 -22.99 16.95
CA LYS A 71 -5.53 -22.87 18.20
C LYS A 71 -5.97 -21.71 19.09
N GLY A 72 -7.16 -21.16 18.86
CA GLY A 72 -7.72 -20.03 19.61
C GLY A 72 -7.60 -18.70 18.87
N LYS A 73 -7.71 -17.59 19.61
CA LYS A 73 -7.70 -16.24 19.02
C LYS A 73 -6.29 -15.74 18.82
N PHE A 74 -6.01 -15.19 17.64
CA PHE A 74 -4.73 -14.58 17.30
C PHE A 74 -4.91 -13.12 16.90
N LYS A 75 -4.02 -12.26 17.40
CA LYS A 75 -3.90 -10.88 16.93
C LYS A 75 -2.90 -10.86 15.77
N VAL A 76 -3.40 -10.47 14.60
CA VAL A 76 -2.62 -10.34 13.38
C VAL A 76 -2.35 -8.87 13.14
N ARG A 77 -1.11 -8.56 12.77
CA ARG A 77 -0.64 -7.20 12.53
C ARG A 77 0.02 -7.13 11.16
N VAL A 78 -0.45 -6.21 10.34
CA VAL A 78 0.08 -5.91 9.00
C VAL A 78 0.63 -4.49 9.01
N VAL A 79 1.91 -4.34 8.69
CA VAL A 79 2.54 -3.02 8.48
C VAL A 79 2.82 -2.83 6.99
N ALA A 80 2.29 -1.76 6.43
CA ALA A 80 2.57 -1.33 5.07
C ALA A 80 3.78 -0.41 5.06
N GLU A 81 4.85 -0.83 4.40
CA GLU A 81 6.03 0.00 4.14
C GLU A 81 6.07 0.37 2.66
N ALA A 82 6.12 1.67 2.37
CA ALA A 82 6.42 2.14 1.03
C ALA A 82 7.93 2.03 0.79
N THR A 83 8.32 1.37 -0.30
CA THR A 83 9.74 1.06 -0.60
C THR A 83 10.27 1.77 -1.83
N MET A 84 9.39 2.07 -2.78
CA MET A 84 9.72 2.80 -4.00
C MET A 84 8.55 3.70 -4.37
N ALA A 85 8.83 4.86 -4.94
CA ALA A 85 7.82 5.76 -5.47
C ALA A 85 8.20 6.23 -6.88
N ALA A 86 7.19 6.39 -7.73
CA ALA A 86 7.33 6.98 -9.05
C ALA A 86 6.20 7.98 -9.28
N ARG A 87 6.48 9.01 -10.10
CA ARG A 87 5.50 10.01 -10.51
C ARG A 87 5.42 10.07 -12.04
N ASN A 88 4.24 10.32 -12.56
CA ASN A 88 4.03 10.57 -13.99
C ASN A 88 3.49 11.97 -14.23
N MET A 89 4.19 12.74 -15.06
CA MET A 89 3.83 14.12 -15.43
C MET A 89 3.20 14.25 -16.83
N LYS A 90 3.11 13.15 -17.59
CA LYS A 90 2.50 13.14 -18.93
C LYS A 90 1.00 12.90 -18.93
N TYR A 91 0.46 12.42 -17.80
CA TYR A 91 -0.95 12.11 -17.62
C TYR A 91 -1.44 12.73 -16.32
N LYS A 92 -2.76 12.99 -16.25
CA LYS A 92 -3.41 13.50 -15.03
C LYS A 92 -4.44 12.54 -14.47
N THR A 93 -4.66 12.64 -13.16
CA THR A 93 -5.79 12.02 -12.46
C THR A 93 -7.09 12.80 -12.76
N ARG A 94 -8.23 12.24 -12.35
CA ARG A 94 -9.53 12.94 -12.38
C ARG A 94 -9.54 14.22 -11.53
N ALA A 95 -8.62 14.36 -10.58
CA ALA A 95 -8.45 15.54 -9.75
C ALA A 95 -7.53 16.61 -10.37
N ASN A 96 -7.09 16.44 -11.64
CA ASN A 96 -6.09 17.28 -12.31
C ASN A 96 -4.75 17.30 -11.57
N GLU A 97 -4.31 16.14 -11.10
CA GLU A 97 -3.02 15.97 -10.40
C GLU A 97 -2.13 14.96 -11.14
N PRO A 98 -0.80 15.00 -10.96
CA PRO A 98 0.09 13.98 -11.50
C PRO A 98 -0.28 12.60 -10.98
N LEU A 99 0.06 11.56 -11.74
CA LEU A 99 -0.04 10.20 -11.23
C LEU A 99 1.11 9.92 -10.29
N TYR A 100 0.83 9.20 -9.22
CA TYR A 100 1.83 8.62 -8.35
C TYR A 100 1.64 7.12 -8.33
N TRP A 101 2.73 6.39 -8.12
CA TRP A 101 2.73 4.95 -7.91
C TRP A 101 3.68 4.61 -6.79
N VAL A 102 3.30 3.68 -5.93
CA VAL A 102 4.11 3.25 -4.79
C VAL A 102 4.19 1.73 -4.79
N SER A 103 5.40 1.22 -4.56
CA SER A 103 5.64 -0.19 -4.27
C SER A 103 5.59 -0.43 -2.76
N TRP A 104 4.89 -1.48 -2.36
CA TRP A 104 4.63 -1.81 -0.95
C TRP A 104 5.31 -3.11 -0.54
N VAL A 105 5.82 -3.13 0.68
CA VAL A 105 6.16 -4.36 1.41
C VAL A 105 5.21 -4.50 2.59
N TRP A 106 4.56 -5.66 2.67
CA TRP A 106 3.62 -6.00 3.75
C TRP A 106 4.33 -6.84 4.81
N LYS A 107 4.68 -6.21 5.94
CA LYS A 107 5.28 -6.92 7.08
C LYS A 107 4.16 -7.51 7.92
N ILE A 108 3.86 -8.79 7.68
CA ILE A 108 2.80 -9.53 8.36
C ILE A 108 3.39 -10.26 9.56
N SER A 109 2.70 -10.19 10.70
CA SER A 109 3.07 -10.91 11.92
C SER A 109 1.82 -11.27 12.70
N TRP A 110 1.88 -12.30 13.54
CA TRP A 110 0.78 -12.68 14.42
C TRP A 110 1.30 -13.20 15.75
N LYS A 111 0.44 -13.13 16.76
CA LYS A 111 0.67 -13.70 18.09
C LYS A 111 -0.65 -14.14 18.73
N PRO A 112 -0.65 -15.06 19.70
CA PRO A 112 -1.83 -15.35 20.50
C PRO A 112 -2.42 -14.05 21.07
N ALA A 113 -3.73 -13.87 20.95
CA ALA A 113 -4.41 -12.80 21.64
C ALA A 113 -4.35 -13.10 23.15
N LYS A 114 -3.97 -12.11 23.97
CA LYS A 114 -4.14 -12.24 25.42
C LYS A 114 -5.65 -12.30 25.70
N GLU A 115 -6.07 -13.19 26.59
CA GLU A 115 -7.42 -13.17 27.17
C GLU A 115 -7.71 -11.81 27.83
#